data_AF-A0A962C6T0-F1
#
_entry.id   AF-A0A962C6T0-F1
#
_cell.length_a   1.000
_cell.length_b   1.000
_cell.length_c   1.000
_cell.angle_alpha   90.00
_cell.angle_beta   90.00
_cell.angle_gamma   90.00
#
_symmetry.space_group_name_H-M   'P 1'
#
loop_
_entity.id
_entity.type
_entity.pdbx_description
1 polymer ?
#
loop_
_entity_poly.entity_id
_entity_poly.type
_entity_poly.pdbx_seq_one_letter_code
_entity_poly.pdbx_strand_id
1 'polypeptide(L)'
;AAVAALVEVLDDAGTRRCVETERAMNRRLHGSCNVPVAGYCMETESGLVLYGLVGDAASGDLVRAEVESSGREGGTALGEQVAELLLERGAAEILARI
;
A
#
# COMPACT_ATOMS: atom_id res chain seq x y z
N ALA A 1 -23.99 11.23 10.65
CA ALA A 1 -24.87 10.15 10.14
C ALA A 1 -25.54 10.53 8.81
N ALA A 2 -26.30 11.63 8.73
CA ALA A 2 -27.03 12.00 7.50
C ALA A 2 -26.13 12.26 6.26
N VAL A 3 -24.96 12.88 6.43
CA VAL A 3 -24.07 13.22 5.30
C VAL A 3 -23.39 11.99 4.70
N ALA A 4 -23.00 11.00 5.51
CA ALA A 4 -22.33 9.79 5.03
C ALA A 4 -23.23 8.98 4.09
N ALA A 5 -24.52 8.87 4.42
CA ALA A 5 -25.50 8.17 3.58
C ALA A 5 -25.68 8.84 2.20
N LEU A 6 -25.52 10.17 2.10
CA LEU A 6 -25.63 10.88 0.82
C LEU A 6 -24.48 10.57 -0.14
N VAL A 7 -23.32 10.19 0.37
CA VAL A 7 -22.11 9.94 -0.45
C VAL A 7 -21.86 8.45 -0.70
N GLU A 8 -22.63 7.56 -0.09
CA GLU A 8 -22.49 6.10 -0.25
C GLU A 8 -22.61 5.65 -1.71
N VAL A 9 -23.42 6.34 -2.53
CA VAL A 9 -23.56 6.05 -3.96
C VAL A 9 -22.28 6.28 -4.79
N LEU A 10 -21.32 7.05 -4.26
CA LEU A 10 -20.05 7.35 -4.94
C LEU A 10 -18.97 6.30 -4.66
N ASP A 11 -19.25 5.38 -3.75
CA ASP A 11 -18.28 4.44 -3.22
C ASP A 11 -18.19 3.20 -4.12
N ASP A 12 -17.02 3.02 -4.75
CA ASP A 12 -16.72 1.82 -5.53
C ASP A 12 -15.99 0.79 -4.65
N ALA A 13 -16.60 -0.38 -4.48
CA ALA A 13 -16.10 -1.38 -3.55
C ALA A 13 -14.73 -1.96 -3.93
N GLY A 14 -14.43 -2.07 -5.22
CA GLY A 14 -13.12 -2.53 -5.71
C GLY A 14 -12.02 -1.52 -5.40
N THR A 15 -12.25 -0.28 -5.80
CA THR A 15 -11.36 0.85 -5.52
C THR A 15 -11.12 0.99 -4.02
N ARG A 16 -12.17 0.91 -3.19
CA ARG A 16 -12.04 0.99 -1.73
C ARG A 16 -11.11 -0.09 -1.18
N ARG A 17 -11.27 -1.35 -1.60
CA ARG A 17 -10.40 -2.46 -1.17
C ARG A 17 -8.93 -2.22 -1.57
N CYS A 18 -8.69 -1.81 -2.82
CA CYS A 18 -7.33 -1.50 -3.29
C CYS A 18 -6.71 -0.36 -2.48
N VAL A 19 -7.44 0.74 -2.31
CA VAL A 19 -6.97 1.93 -1.58
C VAL A 19 -6.75 1.62 -0.09
N GLU A 20 -7.60 0.81 0.54
CA GLU A 20 -7.39 0.38 1.93
C GLU A 20 -6.11 -0.45 2.08
N THR A 21 -5.83 -1.32 1.11
CA THR A 21 -4.61 -2.15 1.04
C THR A 21 -3.35 -1.28 0.89
N GLU A 22 -3.36 -0.34 -0.06
CA GLU A 22 -2.27 0.64 -0.28
C GLU A 22 -2.04 1.52 0.96
N ARG A 23 -3.12 1.98 1.59
CA ARG A 23 -3.04 2.82 2.80
C ARG A 23 -2.54 2.05 4.01
N ALA A 24 -2.86 0.76 4.14
CA ALA A 24 -2.31 -0.08 5.20
C ALA A 24 -0.79 -0.18 5.08
N MET A 25 -0.28 -0.46 3.87
CA MET A 25 1.16 -0.47 3.59
C MET A 25 1.81 0.89 3.92
N ASN A 26 1.23 1.99 3.42
CA ASN A 26 1.78 3.32 3.63
C ASN A 26 1.81 3.70 5.12
N ARG A 27 0.75 3.41 5.89
CA ARG A 27 0.71 3.65 7.35
C ARG A 27 1.80 2.85 8.08
N ARG A 28 1.99 1.58 7.72
CA ARG A 28 3.00 0.71 8.36
C ARG A 28 4.43 1.19 8.11
N LEU A 29 4.68 1.83 6.97
CA LEU A 29 5.96 2.47 6.63
C LEU A 29 6.12 3.88 7.25
N HIS A 30 5.16 4.34 8.06
CA HIS A 30 5.09 5.73 8.54
C HIS A 30 5.13 6.75 7.39
N GLY A 31 4.47 6.40 6.29
CA GLY A 31 4.39 7.19 5.08
C GLY A 31 3.77 8.57 5.28
N SER A 32 4.25 9.55 4.51
CA SER A 32 3.71 10.90 4.36
C SER A 32 3.81 11.31 2.90
N CYS A 33 3.18 12.43 2.51
CA CYS A 33 3.26 12.94 1.14
C CYS A 33 4.68 13.30 0.67
N ASN A 34 5.65 13.36 1.58
CA ASN A 34 7.03 13.77 1.29
C ASN A 34 8.03 12.60 1.31
N VAL A 35 7.59 11.37 1.58
CA VAL A 35 8.46 10.19 1.50
C VAL A 35 8.25 9.44 0.19
N PRO A 36 9.34 8.92 -0.41
CA PRO A 36 9.34 8.28 -1.72
C PRO A 36 8.82 6.84 -1.64
N VAL A 37 7.55 6.69 -1.28
CA VAL A 37 6.83 5.43 -1.18
C VAL A 37 5.83 5.35 -2.33
N ALA A 38 5.84 4.23 -3.06
CA ALA A 38 4.80 3.90 -4.03
C ALA A 38 4.10 2.60 -3.62
N GLY A 39 2.76 2.63 -3.63
CA GLY A 39 1.90 1.47 -3.44
C GLY A 39 0.90 1.41 -4.58
N TYR A 40 0.71 0.22 -5.15
CA TYR A 40 -0.25 0.01 -6.23
C TYR A 40 -0.93 -1.33 -6.06
N CYS A 41 -2.24 -1.31 -5.81
CA CYS A 41 -3.04 -2.52 -5.63
C CYS A 41 -3.95 -2.76 -6.85
N MET A 42 -3.97 -4.02 -7.30
CA MET A 42 -4.86 -4.49 -8.35
C MET A 42 -5.75 -5.60 -7.84
N GLU A 43 -7.04 -5.51 -8.16
CA GLU A 43 -7.98 -6.61 -8.00
C GLU A 43 -7.94 -7.47 -9.26
N THR A 44 -7.68 -8.76 -9.08
CA THR A 44 -7.60 -9.76 -10.14
C THR A 44 -8.82 -10.69 -10.09
N GLU A 45 -8.89 -11.66 -11.01
CA GLU A 45 -9.92 -12.70 -10.95
C GLU A 45 -9.79 -13.57 -9.70
N SER A 46 -8.54 -13.80 -9.23
CA SER A 46 -8.21 -14.71 -8.12
C SER A 46 -8.10 -14.02 -6.76
N GLY A 47 -7.96 -12.69 -6.70
CA GLY A 47 -7.85 -11.96 -5.45
C GLY A 47 -7.25 -10.58 -5.58
N LEU A 48 -6.29 -10.25 -4.72
CA LEU A 48 -5.62 -8.95 -4.69
C LEU A 48 -4.12 -9.13 -4.89
N VAL A 49 -3.51 -8.20 -5.63
CA VAL A 49 -2.05 -8.06 -5.73
C VAL A 49 -1.67 -6.66 -5.27
N LEU A 50 -0.63 -6.56 -4.44
CA LEU A 50 -0.07 -5.28 -4.01
C LEU A 50 1.41 -5.20 -4.39
N TYR A 51 1.75 -4.16 -5.13
CA TYR A 51 3.12 -3.75 -5.43
C TYR A 51 3.53 -2.62 -4.48
N GLY A 52 4.68 -2.77 -3.83
CA GLY A 52 5.27 -1.77 -2.95
C GLY A 52 6.69 -1.41 -3.38
N LEU A 53 7.05 -0.14 -3.25
CA LEU A 53 8.37 0.38 -3.59
C LEU A 53 8.76 1.53 -2.67
N VAL A 54 10.02 1.55 -2.25
CA VAL A 54 10.66 2.67 -1.54
C VAL A 54 11.99 2.95 -2.23
N GLY A 55 12.32 4.21 -2.51
CA GLY A 55 13.59 4.54 -3.17
C GLY A 55 14.08 5.94 -2.86
N ASP A 56 15.29 6.28 -3.26
CA ASP A 56 15.88 7.61 -3.09
C ASP A 56 16.37 8.11 -4.45
N ALA A 57 15.83 9.24 -4.90
CA ALA A 57 16.18 9.82 -6.20
C ALA A 57 17.61 10.43 -6.22
N ALA A 58 18.17 10.77 -5.06
CA ALA A 58 19.52 11.32 -4.95
C ALA A 58 20.59 10.23 -4.98
N SER A 59 20.36 9.10 -4.29
CA SER A 59 21.31 7.97 -4.29
C SER A 59 21.08 6.95 -5.40
N GLY A 60 19.83 6.84 -5.89
CA GLY A 60 19.39 5.78 -6.78
C GLY A 60 19.01 4.47 -6.06
N ASP A 61 19.01 4.45 -4.72
CA ASP A 61 18.62 3.27 -3.95
C ASP A 61 17.15 2.93 -4.20
N LEU A 62 16.84 1.64 -4.28
CA LEU A 62 15.49 1.17 -4.56
C LEU A 62 15.24 -0.21 -3.94
N VAL A 63 14.18 -0.32 -3.16
CA VAL A 63 13.64 -1.58 -2.65
C VAL A 63 12.22 -1.76 -3.15
N ARG A 64 11.88 -3.01 -3.49
CA ARG A 64 10.57 -3.40 -4.01
C ARG A 64 10.07 -4.62 -3.26
N ALA A 65 8.76 -4.76 -3.12
CA ALA A 65 8.11 -5.96 -2.64
C ALA A 65 6.77 -6.13 -3.37
N GLU A 66 6.32 -7.38 -3.48
CA GLU A 66 5.05 -7.74 -4.11
C GLU A 66 4.49 -8.94 -3.38
N VAL A 67 3.19 -8.93 -3.12
CA VAL A 67 2.47 -10.06 -2.55
C VAL A 67 1.12 -10.18 -3.24
N GLU A 68 0.74 -11.43 -3.52
CA GLU A 68 -0.59 -11.80 -3.98
C GLU A 68 -1.35 -12.50 -2.85
N SER A 69 -2.64 -12.21 -2.74
CA SER A 69 -3.56 -12.87 -1.80
C SER A 69 -4.69 -13.53 -2.58
N SER A 70 -5.00 -14.77 -2.21
CA SER A 70 -6.17 -15.48 -2.72
C SER A 70 -7.43 -14.92 -2.07
N GLY A 71 -8.39 -14.50 -2.89
CA GLY A 71 -9.60 -13.85 -2.43
C GLY A 71 -9.45 -12.34 -2.19
N ARG A 72 -10.58 -11.71 -1.88
CA ARG A 72 -10.71 -10.24 -1.79
C ARG A 72 -10.79 -9.74 -0.34
N GLU A 73 -10.70 -10.66 0.61
CA GLU A 73 -10.69 -10.37 2.04
C GLU A 73 -9.26 -10.13 2.54
N GLY A 74 -9.10 -9.31 3.57
CA GLY A 74 -7.81 -9.13 4.24
C GLY A 74 -6.83 -8.15 3.56
N GLY A 75 -7.31 -7.21 2.74
CA GLY A 75 -6.46 -6.20 2.08
C GLY A 75 -5.54 -5.42 3.03
N THR A 76 -5.98 -5.13 4.27
CA THR A 76 -5.12 -4.52 5.29
C THR A 76 -3.92 -5.40 5.65
N ALA A 77 -4.13 -6.70 5.87
CA ALA A 77 -3.06 -7.63 6.20
C ALA A 77 -2.06 -7.78 5.03
N LEU A 78 -2.57 -7.80 3.79
CA LEU A 78 -1.73 -7.78 2.58
C LEU A 78 -0.84 -6.52 2.55
N GLY A 79 -1.41 -5.36 2.86
CA GLY A 79 -0.68 -4.09 2.96
C GLY A 79 0.43 -4.10 4.01
N GLU A 80 0.12 -4.58 5.21
CA GLU A 80 1.10 -4.72 6.30
C GLU A 80 2.22 -5.70 5.94
N GLN A 81 1.89 -6.80 5.28
CA GLN A 81 2.87 -7.80 4.83
C GLN A 81 3.86 -7.22 3.80
N VAL A 82 3.36 -6.48 2.80
CA VAL A 82 4.23 -5.82 1.82
C VAL A 82 5.14 -4.79 2.49
N ALA A 83 4.61 -4.03 3.45
CA ALA A 83 5.42 -3.07 4.21
C ALA A 83 6.51 -3.75 5.04
N GLU A 84 6.23 -4.89 5.68
CA GLU A 84 7.24 -5.65 6.42
C GLU A 84 8.35 -6.15 5.49
N LEU A 85 7.99 -6.72 4.33
CA LEU A 85 8.97 -7.15 3.33
C LEU A 85 9.84 -5.99 2.81
N LEU A 86 9.29 -4.78 2.69
CA LEU A 86 10.08 -3.59 2.32
C LEU A 86 11.06 -3.22 3.44
N LEU A 87 10.63 -3.26 4.70
CA LEU A 87 11.49 -2.96 5.86
C LEU A 87 12.62 -3.97 5.99
N GLU A 88 12.33 -5.27 5.84
CA GLU A 88 13.33 -6.34 5.83
C GLU A 88 14.38 -6.17 4.72
N ARG A 89 14.00 -5.52 3.61
CA ARG A 89 14.87 -5.24 2.46
C ARG A 89 15.65 -3.94 2.57
N GLY A 90 15.50 -3.20 3.67
CA GLY A 90 16.25 -1.97 3.92
C GLY A 90 15.50 -0.67 3.62
N ALA A 91 14.15 -0.71 3.56
CA ALA A 91 13.36 0.51 3.37
C ALA A 91 13.54 1.52 4.52
N ALA A 92 13.80 1.05 5.74
CA ALA A 92 13.95 1.91 6.90
C ALA A 92 15.15 2.86 6.76
N GLU A 93 16.26 2.36 6.23
CA GLU A 93 17.51 3.09 6.01
C GLU A 93 17.36 4.12 4.89
N ILE A 94 16.54 3.83 3.87
CA ILE A 94 16.19 4.80 2.83
C ILE A 94 15.32 5.91 3.43
N LEU A 95 14.27 5.55 4.17
CA LEU A 95 13.33 6.51 4.75
C LEU A 95 13.98 7.40 5.82
N ALA A 96 14.96 6.92 6.57
CA ALA A 96 15.64 7.70 7.61
C ALA A 96 16.61 8.77 7.06
N ARG A 97 16.93 8.73 5.76
CA ARG A 97 17.84 9.69 5.11
C ARG A 97 17.13 10.92 4.53
N ILE A 98 15.79 10.92 4.57
CA ILE A 98 14.91 11.91 3.92
C ILE A 98 14.17 12.71 4.99
#